data_AF-A0A350P5Z3-F1
#
_entry.id   AF-A0A350P5Z3-F1
#
_cell.length_a   1.000
_cell.length_b   1.000
_cell.length_c   1.000
_cell.angle_alpha   90.00
_cell.angle_beta   90.00
_cell.angle_gamma   90.00
#
_symmetry.space_group_name_H-M   'P 1'
#
loop_
_entity.id
_entity.type
_entity.pdbx_description
1 polymer ?
#
loop_
_entity_poly.entity_id
_entity_poly.type
_entity_poly.pdbx_seq_one_letter_code
_entity_poly.pdbx_strand_id
1 'polypeptide(L)'
;MTTNSDDEIKRYLKQQSQELDSMLGEGLTDYLKLGFDSRFSGLMKLGYAIAIALSIVLFYCGYQFFTAPGADQVFWGVLLIVSFNAQVATKLWIFMQTNRNML
;
A
#
# COMPACT_ATOMS: atom_id res chain seq x y z
N MET A 1 12.85 16.49 30.43
CA MET A 1 11.88 17.42 29.80
C MET A 1 11.42 16.77 28.51
N THR A 2 10.53 15.77 28.59
CA THR A 2 10.05 14.94 27.46
C THR A 2 8.54 14.75 27.47
N THR A 3 7.85 15.20 28.52
CA THR A 3 6.40 15.06 28.73
C THR A 3 5.58 15.75 27.64
N ASN A 4 6.09 16.85 27.07
CA ASN A 4 5.36 17.64 26.08
C ASN A 4 5.22 16.89 24.73
N SER A 5 6.29 16.28 24.24
CA SER A 5 6.28 15.55 22.96
C SER A 5 5.48 14.25 23.02
N ASP A 6 5.56 13.50 24.13
CA ASP A 6 4.78 12.27 24.30
C ASP A 6 3.28 12.55 24.43
N ASP A 7 2.90 13.63 25.11
CA ASP A 7 1.51 14.03 25.26
C ASP A 7 0.93 14.59 23.95
N GLU A 8 1.72 15.32 23.16
CA GLU A 8 1.34 15.74 21.81
C GLU A 8 1.19 14.55 20.86
N ILE A 9 2.10 13.57 20.89
CA ILE A 9 1.99 12.34 20.10
C ILE A 9 0.72 11.57 20.49
N LYS A 10 0.43 11.41 21.79
CA LYS A 10 -0.78 10.73 22.26
C LYS A 10 -2.05 11.48 21.87
N ARG A 11 -2.05 12.81 21.90
CA ARG A 11 -3.18 13.63 21.46
C ARG A 11 -3.40 13.52 19.95
N TYR A 12 -2.33 13.58 19.16
CA TYR A 12 -2.39 13.42 17.70
C TYR A 12 -2.88 12.01 17.31
N LEU A 13 -2.40 10.97 17.99
CA LEU A 13 -2.87 9.59 17.79
C LEU A 13 -4.32 9.41 18.22
N LYS A 14 -4.75 10.00 19.34
CA LYS A 14 -6.15 9.96 19.78
C LYS A 14 -7.07 10.71 18.82
N GLN A 15 -6.64 11.85 18.31
CA GLN A 15 -7.42 12.64 17.38
C GLN A 15 -7.59 11.89 16.05
N GLN A 16 -6.51 11.33 15.49
CA GLN A 16 -6.60 10.46 14.32
C GLN A 16 -7.46 9.22 14.58
N SER A 17 -7.31 8.58 15.73
CA SER A 17 -8.11 7.40 16.08
C SER A 17 -9.58 7.73 16.25
N GLN A 18 -9.93 8.89 16.81
CA GLN A 18 -11.31 9.33 17.00
C GLN A 18 -11.95 9.80 15.69
N GLU A 19 -11.18 10.47 14.83
CA GLU A 19 -11.60 10.83 13.49
C GLU A 19 -11.85 9.56 12.66
N LEU A 20 -10.92 8.59 12.72
CA LEU A 20 -11.08 7.28 12.12
C LEU A 20 -12.30 6.53 12.69
N ASP A 21 -12.52 6.52 14.01
CA ASP A 21 -13.69 5.89 14.63
C ASP A 21 -15.00 6.56 14.23
N SER A 22 -15.02 7.89 14.13
CA SER A 22 -16.20 8.64 13.68
C SER A 22 -16.53 8.37 12.21
N MET A 23 -15.51 8.16 11.37
CA MET A 23 -15.67 7.76 9.96
C MET A 23 -16.08 6.28 9.83
N LEU A 24 -15.65 5.41 10.74
CA LEU A 24 -16.07 4.01 10.81
C LEU A 24 -17.51 3.84 11.34
N GLY A 25 -17.99 4.79 12.15
CA GLY A 25 -19.36 4.85 12.67
C GLY A 25 -20.43 5.02 11.60
N GLU A 26 -20.10 5.63 10.45
CA GLU A 26 -20.98 5.73 9.26
C GLU A 26 -20.89 4.52 8.32
N GLY A 27 -20.14 3.47 8.70
CA GLY A 27 -20.04 2.23 7.96
C GLY A 27 -18.80 2.19 7.08
N LEU A 28 -17.88 1.29 7.42
CA LEU A 28 -16.65 0.99 6.68
C LEU A 28 -16.88 0.83 5.17
N THR A 29 -18.05 0.35 4.76
CA THR A 29 -18.43 0.20 3.35
C THR A 29 -18.70 1.52 2.62
N ASP A 30 -19.26 2.51 3.31
CA ASP A 30 -19.52 3.83 2.72
C ASP A 30 -18.24 4.69 2.69
N TYR A 31 -17.35 4.56 3.67
CA TYR A 31 -15.99 5.11 3.61
C TYR A 31 -15.16 4.51 2.46
N LEU A 32 -15.24 3.18 2.27
CA LEU A 32 -14.64 2.53 1.11
C LEU A 32 -15.26 3.03 -0.19
N LYS A 33 -16.59 3.21 -0.27
CA LYS A 33 -17.24 3.78 -1.46
C LYS A 33 -16.83 5.23 -1.73
N LEU A 34 -16.66 6.06 -0.70
CA LEU A 34 -16.26 7.46 -0.85
C LEU A 34 -14.86 7.58 -1.46
N GLY A 35 -13.91 6.73 -1.03
CA GLY A 35 -12.58 6.63 -1.64
C GLY A 35 -12.60 6.15 -3.09
N PHE A 36 -13.71 5.54 -3.53
CA PHE A 36 -13.95 5.09 -4.89
C PHE A 36 -14.76 6.09 -5.74
N ASP A 37 -15.29 7.18 -5.17
CA ASP A 37 -16.27 8.00 -5.87
C ASP A 37 -15.65 9.04 -6.85
N SER A 38 -16.07 8.87 -8.10
CA SER A 38 -16.22 9.82 -9.20
C SER A 38 -15.02 10.43 -9.94
N ARG A 39 -13.87 10.79 -9.36
CA ARG A 39 -12.80 11.45 -10.18
C ARG A 39 -11.40 10.82 -10.16
N PHE A 40 -11.07 10.02 -9.15
CA PHE A 40 -9.77 9.32 -9.03
C PHE A 40 -9.85 7.79 -9.21
N SER A 41 -11.06 7.24 -9.38
CA SER A 41 -11.36 5.81 -9.54
C SER A 41 -10.55 5.12 -10.65
N GLY A 42 -10.28 5.81 -11.77
CA GLY A 42 -9.51 5.27 -12.89
C GLY A 42 -8.04 5.02 -12.55
N LEU A 43 -7.40 5.97 -11.87
CA LEU A 43 -5.99 5.86 -11.48
C LEU A 43 -5.82 4.83 -10.35
N MET A 44 -6.78 4.74 -9.42
CA MET A 44 -6.80 3.73 -8.38
C MET A 44 -6.94 2.32 -8.96
N LYS A 45 -7.89 2.11 -9.89
CA LYS A 45 -8.07 0.83 -10.61
C LYS A 45 -6.80 0.44 -11.38
N LEU A 46 -6.13 1.40 -12.01
CA LEU A 46 -4.84 1.16 -12.67
C LEU A 46 -3.76 0.73 -11.67
N GLY A 47 -3.68 1.39 -10.51
CA GLY A 47 -2.74 1.02 -9.44
C GLY A 47 -2.98 -0.40 -8.92
N TYR A 48 -4.23 -0.78 -8.70
CA TYR A 48 -4.58 -2.16 -8.32
C TYR A 48 -4.29 -3.18 -9.44
N ALA A 49 -4.53 -2.83 -10.71
CA ALA A 49 -4.17 -3.69 -11.84
C ALA A 49 -2.66 -3.92 -11.91
N ILE A 50 -1.85 -2.87 -11.71
CA ILE A 50 -0.39 -2.96 -11.62
C ILE A 50 0.04 -3.82 -10.43
N ALA A 51 -0.60 -3.67 -9.28
CA ALA A 51 -0.33 -4.51 -8.10
C ALA A 51 -0.67 -5.98 -8.34
N ILE A 52 -1.71 -6.31 -9.10
CA ILE A 52 -2.01 -7.70 -9.49
C ILE A 52 -0.93 -8.21 -10.45
N ALA A 53 -0.59 -7.44 -11.49
CA ALA A 53 0.43 -7.81 -12.46
C ALA A 53 1.80 -8.06 -11.81
N LEU A 54 2.26 -7.14 -10.95
CA LEU A 54 3.50 -7.30 -10.20
C LEU A 54 3.47 -8.52 -9.27
N SER A 55 2.30 -8.91 -8.75
CA SER A 55 2.18 -10.12 -7.91
C SER A 55 2.47 -11.37 -8.75
N ILE A 56 1.88 -11.45 -9.94
CA ILE A 56 2.12 -12.53 -10.89
C ILE A 56 3.61 -12.59 -11.28
N VAL A 57 4.21 -11.43 -11.58
CA VAL A 57 5.64 -11.33 -11.88
C VAL A 57 6.50 -11.79 -10.70
N LEU A 58 6.14 -11.44 -9.47
CA LEU A 58 6.87 -11.87 -8.28
C LEU A 58 6.84 -13.39 -8.09
N PHE A 59 5.67 -14.02 -8.27
CA PHE A 59 5.57 -15.49 -8.24
C PHE A 59 6.38 -16.14 -9.38
N TYR A 60 6.35 -15.57 -10.57
CA TYR A 60 7.11 -16.06 -11.71
C TYR A 60 8.63 -15.95 -11.50
N CYS A 61 9.11 -14.82 -10.99
CA CYS A 61 10.52 -14.63 -10.65
C CYS A 61 10.96 -15.56 -9.52
N GLY A 62 10.09 -15.78 -8.52
CA GLY A 62 10.31 -16.79 -7.47
C GLY A 62 10.51 -18.18 -8.06
N TYR A 63 9.58 -18.60 -8.92
CA TYR A 63 9.68 -19.91 -9.58
C TYR A 63 10.97 -20.05 -10.40
N GLN A 64 11.30 -19.05 -11.23
CA GLN A 64 12.51 -19.07 -12.02
C GLN A 64 13.79 -19.02 -11.16
N PHE A 65 13.79 -18.29 -10.04
CA PHE A 65 14.93 -18.27 -9.13
C PHE A 65 15.26 -19.66 -8.55
N PHE A 66 14.25 -20.47 -8.24
CA PHE A 66 14.45 -21.83 -7.73
C PHE A 66 14.77 -22.86 -8.82
N THR A 67 14.38 -22.59 -10.07
CA THR A 67 14.48 -23.57 -11.17
C THR A 67 15.60 -23.24 -12.17
N ALA A 68 16.14 -22.02 -12.13
CA ALA A 68 17.16 -21.56 -13.07
C ALA A 68 18.54 -22.20 -12.82
N PRO A 69 19.33 -22.47 -13.89
CA PRO A 69 20.73 -22.84 -13.76
C PRO A 69 21.53 -21.76 -13.03
N GLY A 70 22.59 -22.14 -12.32
CA GLY A 70 23.34 -21.23 -11.42
C GLY A 70 23.86 -19.92 -12.05
N ALA A 71 24.06 -19.88 -13.37
CA ALA A 71 24.44 -18.66 -14.09
C ALA A 71 23.32 -17.60 -14.12
N ASP A 72 22.06 -18.03 -14.20
CA ASP A 72 20.89 -17.14 -14.31
C ASP A 72 20.21 -16.92 -12.95
N GLN A 73 20.54 -17.73 -11.95
CA GLN A 73 19.96 -17.66 -10.61
C GLN A 73 20.12 -16.27 -9.98
N VAL A 74 21.29 -15.62 -10.13
CA VAL A 74 21.52 -14.27 -9.59
C VAL A 74 20.64 -13.24 -10.29
N PHE A 75 20.46 -13.35 -11.61
CA PHE A 75 19.61 -12.45 -12.38
C PHE A 75 18.15 -12.52 -11.92
N TRP A 76 17.62 -13.74 -11.78
CA TRP A 76 16.26 -13.95 -11.27
C TRP A 76 16.09 -13.50 -9.81
N GLY A 77 17.14 -13.63 -9.00
CA GLY A 77 17.16 -13.14 -7.62
C GLY A 77 17.07 -11.61 -7.53
N VAL A 78 17.83 -10.90 -8.37
CA VAL A 78 17.73 -9.44 -8.47
C VAL A 78 16.36 -9.02 -8.98
N LEU A 79 15.82 -9.69 -10.01
CA LEU A 79 14.48 -9.39 -10.55
C LEU A 79 13.38 -9.57 -9.48
N LEU A 80 13.51 -10.59 -8.63
CA LEU A 80 12.60 -10.87 -7.53
C LEU A 80 12.64 -9.75 -6.48
N ILE A 81 13.83 -9.32 -6.06
CA ILE A 81 14.00 -8.24 -5.08
C ILE A 81 13.42 -6.93 -5.62
N VAL A 82 13.70 -6.60 -6.89
CA VAL A 82 13.16 -5.39 -7.54
C VAL A 82 11.62 -5.46 -7.62
N SER A 83 11.07 -6.60 -8.02
CA SER A 83 9.62 -6.80 -8.09
C SER A 83 8.95 -6.68 -6.72
N PHE A 84 9.61 -7.19 -5.67
CA PHE A 84 9.13 -7.07 -4.29
C PHE A 84 9.12 -5.62 -3.81
N ASN A 85 10.18 -4.86 -4.08
CA ASN A 85 10.24 -3.43 -3.74
C ASN A 85 9.18 -2.64 -4.52
N ALA A 86 8.98 -2.94 -5.80
CA ALA A 86 7.92 -2.32 -6.61
C ALA A 86 6.51 -2.60 -6.04
N GLN A 87 6.28 -3.81 -5.52
CA GLN A 87 5.04 -4.17 -4.81
C GLN A 87 4.81 -3.32 -3.56
N VAL A 88 5.83 -3.21 -2.70
CA VAL A 88 5.76 -2.42 -1.47
C VAL A 88 5.50 -0.94 -1.79
N ALA A 89 6.24 -0.40 -2.76
CA ALA A 89 6.07 0.99 -3.22
C ALA A 89 4.67 1.25 -3.77
N THR A 90 4.10 0.31 -4.54
CA THR A 90 2.74 0.44 -5.10
C THR A 90 1.70 0.49 -3.99
N LYS A 91 1.78 -0.39 -2.98
CA LYS A 91 0.85 -0.36 -1.84
C LYS A 91 0.97 0.91 -1.02
N LEU A 92 2.20 1.36 -0.77
CA LEU A 92 2.45 2.61 -0.03
C LEU A 92 1.91 3.82 -0.80
N TRP A 93 2.09 3.86 -2.12
CA TRP A 93 1.54 4.91 -2.97
C TRP A 93 0.01 4.91 -2.96
N ILE A 94 -0.65 3.75 -3.07
CA ILE A 94 -2.11 3.61 -2.95
C ILE A 94 -2.58 4.16 -1.60
N PHE A 95 -1.92 3.80 -0.50
CA PHE A 95 -2.25 4.30 0.83
C PHE A 95 -2.10 5.82 0.94
N MET A 96 -0.98 6.38 0.47
CA MET A 96 -0.76 7.83 0.46
C MET A 96 -1.81 8.54 -0.39
N GLN A 97 -2.23 7.95 -1.52
CA GLN A 97 -3.22 8.55 -2.40
C GLN A 97 -4.62 8.55 -1.80
N THR A 98 -5.02 7.47 -1.12
CA THR A 98 -6.26 7.41 -0.35
C THR A 98 -6.24 8.46 0.76
N ASN A 99 -5.15 8.53 1.54
CA ASN A 99 -5.03 9.46 2.65
C ASN A 99 -5.05 10.94 2.20
N ARG A 100 -4.39 11.26 1.07
CA ARG A 100 -4.34 12.64 0.53
C ARG A 100 -5.64 13.10 -0.13
N ASN A 101 -6.57 12.18 -0.41
CA ASN A 101 -7.89 12.48 -0.94
C ASN A 101 -8.98 12.51 0.15
N MET A 102 -8.65 12.17 1.40
CA MET A 102 -9.56 12.22 2.55
C MET A 102 -9.46 13.51 3.37
N LEU A 103 -8.43 14.32 3.14
CA LEU A 103 -8.29 15.71 3.60
C LEU A 103 -8.70 16.67 2.48
#